data_AF-A0A165K2I9-F1
#
_entry.id   AF-A0A165K2I9-F1
#
_cell.length_a   1.000
_cell.length_b   1.000
_cell.length_c   1.000
_cell.angle_alpha   90.00
_cell.angle_beta   90.00
_cell.angle_gamma   90.00
#
_symmetry.space_group_name_H-M   'P 1'
#
loop_
_entity.id
_entity.type
_entity.pdbx_description
1 polymer ?
#
loop_
_entity_poly.entity_id
_entity_poly.type
_entity_poly.pdbx_seq_one_letter_code
_entity_poly.pdbx_strand_id
1 'polypeptide(L)'
;PRVRLRPEYPLLPTDQKVDRAVVTETGAGGIGCNKFYETYGKRGQTGGLMAAWCTHCVCLGFHCIPKGEGRNDVFSALFTRWAKPPKVVIYDFACALGPYCMMREPKFFGETRFLIDGFHAKGHTRCTKACFISAYKKNSPELAAVNSSAAECGNGGLLKIRRPLSYMSQRHAITYAYTYLATWNRDRRISQARKEGKLSTL
;
A
#
# COMPACT_ATOMS: atom_id res chain seq x y z
N PRO A 1 1.69 -14.92 -5.98
CA PRO A 1 1.69 -15.18 -7.44
C PRO A 1 0.61 -14.33 -8.12
N ARG A 2 0.71 -14.04 -9.43
CA ARG A 2 -0.38 -13.36 -10.16
C ARG A 2 -1.55 -14.34 -10.32
N VAL A 3 -2.73 -13.98 -9.82
CA VAL A 3 -3.94 -14.80 -9.95
C VAL A 3 -4.85 -14.33 -11.09
N ARG A 4 -4.78 -13.04 -11.46
CA ARG A 4 -5.56 -12.43 -12.54
C ARG A 4 -4.76 -11.35 -13.26
N LEU A 5 -5.15 -11.06 -14.49
CA LEU A 5 -4.67 -9.90 -15.23
C LEU A 5 -5.46 -8.66 -14.80
N ARG A 6 -4.82 -7.49 -14.89
CA ARG A 6 -5.48 -6.21 -14.65
C ARG A 6 -6.31 -5.88 -15.90
N PRO A 7 -7.64 -5.67 -15.78
CA PRO A 7 -8.46 -5.28 -16.92
C PRO A 7 -8.15 -3.85 -17.36
N GLU A 8 -8.54 -3.58 -18.59
CA GLU A 8 -8.59 -2.24 -19.18
C GLU A 8 -10.02 -1.76 -19.22
N TYR A 9 -10.22 -0.47 -18.91
CA TYR A 9 -11.53 0.15 -18.94
C TYR A 9 -11.53 1.30 -19.96
N PRO A 10 -11.72 1.02 -21.26
CA PRO A 10 -11.63 2.02 -22.33
C PRO A 10 -12.59 3.20 -22.16
N LEU A 11 -13.75 2.94 -21.53
CA LEU A 11 -14.77 3.95 -21.27
C LEU A 11 -14.44 4.85 -20.07
N LEU A 12 -13.37 4.58 -19.34
CA LEU A 12 -12.88 5.43 -18.25
C LEU A 12 -11.69 6.25 -18.76
N PRO A 13 -11.85 7.58 -19.01
CA PRO A 13 -10.82 8.41 -19.61
C PRO A 13 -9.50 8.48 -18.83
N THR A 14 -9.54 8.12 -17.55
CA THR A 14 -8.40 8.15 -16.62
C THR A 14 -7.81 6.77 -16.34
N ASP A 15 -8.27 5.71 -17.02
CA ASP A 15 -7.74 4.37 -16.78
C ASP A 15 -6.29 4.22 -17.21
N GLN A 16 -5.52 3.50 -16.40
CA GLN A 16 -4.06 3.32 -16.49
C GLN A 16 -3.21 4.62 -16.51
N LYS A 17 -3.83 5.80 -16.45
CA LYS A 17 -3.09 7.06 -16.40
C LYS A 17 -2.50 7.24 -15.00
N VAL A 18 -1.29 7.80 -14.96
CA VAL A 18 -0.67 8.24 -13.70
C VAL A 18 -1.56 9.31 -13.08
N ASP A 19 -1.86 9.17 -11.79
CA ASP A 19 -2.62 10.17 -11.05
C ASP A 19 -1.84 11.51 -11.07
N ARG A 20 -2.28 12.45 -11.90
CA ARG A 20 -1.74 13.82 -11.92
C ARG A 20 -2.37 14.61 -10.79
N ALA A 21 -1.56 15.21 -9.92
CA ALA A 21 -2.04 16.24 -9.03
C ALA A 21 -2.59 17.40 -9.86
N VAL A 22 -3.87 17.74 -9.69
CA VAL A 22 -4.40 19.01 -10.17
C VAL A 22 -4.00 20.06 -9.13
N VAL A 23 -2.90 20.75 -9.38
CA VAL A 23 -2.60 22.02 -8.71
C VAL A 23 -3.54 23.04 -9.34
N THR A 24 -4.57 23.47 -8.63
CA THR A 24 -5.37 24.63 -9.07
C THR A 24 -4.55 25.90 -8.83
N GLU A 25 -4.73 26.92 -9.67
CA GLU A 25 -4.04 28.22 -9.60
C GLU A 25 -4.21 28.93 -8.24
N THR A 26 -5.17 28.48 -7.42
CA THR A 26 -5.48 28.98 -6.08
C THR A 26 -4.72 28.31 -4.94
N GLY A 27 -3.77 27.39 -5.23
CA GLY A 27 -3.00 26.67 -4.20
C GLY A 27 -3.81 25.66 -3.37
N ALA A 28 -5.10 25.50 -3.66
CA ALA A 28 -5.97 24.53 -3.02
C ALA A 28 -5.88 23.18 -3.76
N GLY A 29 -4.80 22.43 -3.54
CA GLY A 29 -4.55 21.14 -4.18
C GLY A 29 -5.77 20.21 -4.16
N GLY A 30 -6.16 19.73 -5.34
CA GLY A 30 -7.08 18.60 -5.49
C GLY A 30 -6.46 17.30 -4.97
N ILE A 31 -7.25 16.22 -5.04
CA ILE A 31 -6.97 14.85 -4.56
C ILE A 31 -5.76 14.24 -5.32
N GLY A 32 -4.56 14.74 -5.04
CA GLY A 32 -3.33 14.34 -5.72
C GLY A 32 -2.12 14.60 -4.84
N CYS A 33 -1.75 13.62 -4.03
CA CYS A 33 -0.52 13.64 -3.24
C CYS A 33 0.67 13.19 -4.11
N ASN A 34 1.15 14.04 -5.02
CA ASN A 34 2.46 13.84 -5.64
C ASN A 34 3.55 14.31 -4.68
N LYS A 35 3.82 13.56 -3.61
CA LYS A 35 4.87 13.97 -2.67
C LYS A 35 6.29 13.79 -3.26
N PHE A 36 6.49 12.99 -4.32
CA PHE A 36 7.85 12.72 -4.83
C PHE A 36 8.02 12.38 -6.33
N TYR A 37 7.00 12.54 -7.20
CA TYR A 37 7.11 12.14 -8.61
C TYR A 37 8.25 12.84 -9.36
N GLU A 38 8.43 14.15 -9.13
CA GLU A 38 9.44 14.95 -9.84
C GLU A 38 10.89 14.61 -9.45
N THR A 39 11.10 14.05 -8.25
CA THR A 39 12.43 13.78 -7.72
C THR A 39 13.02 12.46 -8.24
N TYR A 40 12.18 11.44 -8.45
CA TYR A 40 12.64 10.10 -8.87
C TYR A 40 12.78 9.97 -10.38
N GLY A 41 11.83 10.52 -11.16
CA GLY A 41 11.84 10.43 -12.62
C GLY A 41 13.07 11.07 -13.26
N LYS A 42 13.56 12.19 -12.72
CA LYS A 42 14.76 12.89 -13.20
C LYS A 42 16.06 12.10 -13.00
N ARG A 43 16.07 11.09 -12.12
CA ARG A 43 17.26 10.27 -11.79
C ARG A 43 17.26 8.90 -12.47
N GLY A 44 16.32 8.63 -13.37
CA GLY A 44 16.16 7.31 -14.01
C GLY A 44 15.72 6.21 -13.03
N GLN A 45 15.17 6.58 -11.88
CA GLN A 45 14.73 5.65 -10.84
C GLN A 45 13.24 5.33 -11.00
N THR A 46 12.87 4.08 -10.68
CA THR A 46 11.47 3.67 -10.61
C THR A 46 10.73 4.43 -9.49
N GLY A 47 9.40 4.47 -9.55
CA GLY A 47 8.55 5.06 -8.50
C GLY A 47 8.64 4.36 -7.13
N GLY A 48 9.28 3.20 -7.04
CA GLY A 48 9.63 2.53 -5.79
C GLY A 48 8.95 1.18 -5.59
N LEU A 49 8.82 0.77 -4.32
CA LEU A 49 8.15 -0.46 -3.92
C LEU A 49 6.98 -0.12 -3.01
N MET A 50 5.80 -0.66 -3.32
CA MET A 50 4.65 -0.68 -2.42
C MET A 50 4.55 -2.07 -1.80
N ALA A 51 4.84 -2.18 -0.51
CA ALA A 51 4.70 -3.44 0.22
C ALA A 51 3.32 -3.55 0.89
N ALA A 52 2.74 -4.74 0.83
CA ALA A 52 1.55 -5.08 1.57
C ALA A 52 1.95 -5.72 2.90
N TRP A 53 1.38 -5.22 3.99
CA TRP A 53 1.68 -5.67 5.35
C TRP A 53 0.40 -6.18 6.01
N CYS A 54 0.50 -7.25 6.79
CA CYS A 54 -0.57 -7.62 7.70
C CYS A 54 -0.46 -6.81 9.01
N THR A 55 -1.49 -6.89 9.85
CA THR A 55 -1.56 -6.21 11.15
C THR A 55 -0.47 -6.64 12.14
N HIS A 56 0.15 -7.80 11.91
CA HIS A 56 1.27 -8.32 12.72
C HIS A 56 2.66 -7.85 12.21
N CYS A 57 2.69 -6.91 11.26
CA CYS A 57 3.89 -6.42 10.59
C CYS A 57 4.67 -7.50 9.81
N VAL A 58 3.95 -8.49 9.25
CA VAL A 58 4.48 -9.47 8.30
C VAL A 58 4.23 -8.95 6.89
N CYS A 59 5.26 -8.95 6.05
CA CYS A 59 5.13 -8.58 4.65
C CYS A 59 4.42 -9.70 3.88
N LEU A 60 3.30 -9.39 3.24
CA LEU A 60 2.55 -10.33 2.41
C LEU A 60 3.08 -10.37 0.96
N GLY A 61 3.78 -9.32 0.55
CA GLY A 61 4.35 -9.16 -0.77
C GLY A 61 4.56 -7.70 -1.11
N PHE A 62 5.05 -7.42 -2.31
CA PHE A 62 5.29 -6.07 -2.80
C PHE A 62 4.92 -5.92 -4.27
N HIS A 63 4.68 -4.68 -4.67
CA HIS A 63 4.43 -4.24 -6.03
C HIS A 63 5.51 -3.23 -6.44
N CYS A 64 6.14 -3.45 -7.59
CA CYS A 64 7.10 -2.50 -8.14
C CYS A 64 6.35 -1.40 -8.89
N ILE A 65 6.57 -0.15 -8.49
CA ILE A 65 5.94 1.02 -9.10
C ILE A 65 6.91 1.55 -10.17
N PRO A 66 6.56 1.52 -11.46
CA PRO A 66 7.49 1.90 -12.52
C PRO A 66 7.74 3.40 -12.61
N LYS A 67 6.72 4.25 -12.40
CA LYS A 67 6.82 5.71 -12.62
C LYS A 67 6.50 6.53 -11.38
N GLY A 68 5.32 6.33 -10.78
CA GLY A 68 4.88 7.07 -9.60
C GLY A 68 3.76 6.33 -8.91
N GLU A 69 3.74 6.40 -7.58
CA GLU A 69 2.70 5.75 -6.78
C GLU A 69 1.36 6.43 -7.04
N GLY A 70 0.34 5.63 -7.35
CA GLY A 70 -1.03 6.10 -7.46
C GLY A 70 -2.04 5.01 -7.13
N ARG A 71 -3.32 5.37 -7.20
CA ARG A 71 -4.44 4.44 -6.96
C ARG A 71 -4.39 3.25 -7.90
N ASN A 72 -3.86 3.48 -9.10
CA ASN A 72 -3.66 2.47 -10.13
C ASN A 72 -2.76 1.31 -9.68
N ASP A 73 -1.65 1.59 -9.02
CA ASP A 73 -0.69 0.57 -8.57
C ASP A 73 -1.28 -0.25 -7.42
N VAL A 74 -1.91 0.42 -6.45
CA VAL A 74 -2.58 -0.25 -5.33
C VAL A 74 -3.72 -1.12 -5.82
N PHE A 75 -4.59 -0.60 -6.70
CA PHE A 75 -5.65 -1.37 -7.35
C PHE A 75 -5.08 -2.57 -8.11
N SER A 76 -4.03 -2.36 -8.92
CA SER A 76 -3.39 -3.44 -9.68
C SER A 76 -2.88 -4.53 -8.74
N ALA A 77 -2.23 -4.16 -7.65
CA ALA A 77 -1.72 -5.11 -6.68
C ALA A 77 -2.87 -5.89 -6.01
N LEU A 78 -3.90 -5.21 -5.52
CA LEU A 78 -5.05 -5.85 -4.88
C LEU A 78 -5.76 -6.81 -5.85
N PHE A 79 -6.10 -6.34 -7.06
CA PHE A 79 -6.89 -7.13 -8.00
C PHE A 79 -6.12 -8.33 -8.58
N THR A 80 -4.84 -8.14 -8.91
CA THR A 80 -4.06 -9.17 -9.61
C THR A 80 -3.42 -10.20 -8.68
N ARG A 81 -3.30 -9.90 -7.38
CA ARG A 81 -2.58 -10.77 -6.42
C ARG A 81 -3.49 -11.45 -5.41
N TRP A 82 -4.67 -10.90 -5.12
CA TRP A 82 -5.64 -11.53 -4.22
C TRP A 82 -6.72 -12.27 -5.01
N ALA A 83 -6.98 -13.53 -4.66
CA ALA A 83 -8.09 -14.29 -5.22
C ALA A 83 -9.45 -13.77 -4.74
N LYS A 84 -9.52 -13.42 -3.44
CA LYS A 84 -10.64 -12.72 -2.80
C LYS A 84 -10.11 -11.43 -2.18
N PRO A 85 -10.83 -10.31 -2.27
CA PRO A 85 -10.32 -9.04 -1.79
C PRO A 85 -10.11 -9.10 -0.25
N PRO A 86 -9.22 -8.28 0.31
CA PRO A 86 -9.22 -8.04 1.76
C PRO A 86 -10.57 -7.44 2.18
N LYS A 87 -11.08 -7.85 3.36
CA LYS A 87 -12.27 -7.20 3.97
C LYS A 87 -11.99 -5.74 4.34
N VAL A 88 -10.75 -5.43 4.68
CA VAL A 88 -10.30 -4.10 5.07
C VAL A 88 -8.96 -3.83 4.41
N VAL A 89 -8.85 -2.65 3.77
CA VAL A 89 -7.62 -2.10 3.23
C VAL A 89 -7.33 -0.81 3.98
N ILE A 90 -6.19 -0.76 4.66
CA ILE A 90 -5.71 0.44 5.34
C ILE A 90 -4.60 1.05 4.50
N TYR A 91 -4.79 2.30 4.09
CA TYR A 91 -3.87 3.02 3.19
C TYR A 91 -3.99 4.51 3.42
N ASP A 92 -2.90 5.28 3.29
CA ASP A 92 -2.91 6.73 3.50
C ASP A 92 -3.93 7.42 2.56
N PHE A 93 -3.96 7.01 1.29
CA PHE A 93 -4.83 7.56 0.27
C PHE A 93 -6.09 6.71 0.02
N ALA A 94 -6.56 6.00 1.05
CA ALA A 94 -7.72 5.12 0.98
C ALA A 94 -9.02 5.84 0.52
N CYS A 95 -9.18 7.12 0.86
CA CYS A 95 -10.37 7.91 0.49
C CYS A 95 -10.56 8.03 -1.03
N ALA A 96 -9.48 8.05 -1.79
CA ALA A 96 -9.52 8.12 -3.25
C ALA A 96 -9.39 6.74 -3.89
N LEU A 97 -8.71 5.80 -3.22
CA LEU A 97 -8.59 4.41 -3.64
C LEU A 97 -9.95 3.70 -3.64
N GLY A 98 -10.79 3.88 -2.62
CA GLY A 98 -12.09 3.21 -2.51
C GLY A 98 -12.98 3.47 -3.72
N PRO A 99 -13.30 4.74 -4.06
CA PRO A 99 -14.05 5.07 -5.27
C PRO A 99 -13.37 4.56 -6.56
N TYR A 100 -12.03 4.61 -6.63
CA TYR A 100 -11.28 4.10 -7.78
C TYR A 100 -11.49 2.60 -8.01
N CYS A 101 -11.45 1.82 -6.92
CA CYS A 101 -11.70 0.38 -6.93
C CYS A 101 -13.16 0.06 -7.26
N MET A 102 -14.11 0.76 -6.63
CA MET A 102 -15.54 0.52 -6.82
C MET A 102 -16.03 0.90 -8.23
N MET A 103 -15.46 1.93 -8.85
CA MET A 103 -15.81 2.33 -10.23
C MET A 103 -15.36 1.29 -11.28
N ARG A 104 -14.30 0.53 -10.98
CA ARG A 104 -13.71 -0.44 -11.91
C ARG A 104 -14.21 -1.85 -11.66
N GLU A 105 -14.19 -2.29 -10.41
CA GLU A 105 -14.45 -3.68 -10.02
C GLU A 105 -15.40 -3.75 -8.81
N PRO A 106 -16.65 -3.25 -8.94
CA PRO A 106 -17.59 -3.20 -7.82
C PRO A 106 -17.96 -4.60 -7.30
N LYS A 107 -18.06 -5.59 -8.19
CA LYS A 107 -18.33 -6.99 -7.80
C LYS A 107 -17.18 -7.58 -6.99
N PHE A 108 -15.94 -7.19 -7.28
CA PHE A 108 -14.79 -7.69 -6.55
C PHE A 108 -14.57 -6.96 -5.23
N PHE A 109 -14.79 -5.65 -5.17
CA PHE A 109 -14.50 -4.84 -3.97
C PHE A 109 -15.72 -4.46 -3.13
N GLY A 110 -16.92 -4.95 -3.48
CA GLY A 110 -18.18 -4.54 -2.85
C GLY A 110 -18.25 -4.74 -1.32
N GLU A 111 -17.49 -5.70 -0.79
CA GLU A 111 -17.38 -5.97 0.65
C GLU A 111 -16.08 -5.44 1.29
N THR A 112 -15.25 -4.72 0.53
CA THR A 112 -13.99 -4.17 1.01
C THR A 112 -14.17 -2.79 1.58
N ARG A 113 -13.76 -2.61 2.84
CA ARG A 113 -13.68 -1.29 3.49
C ARG A 113 -12.32 -0.66 3.23
N PHE A 114 -12.31 0.56 2.72
CA PHE A 114 -11.09 1.35 2.51
C PHE A 114 -10.98 2.40 3.62
N LEU A 115 -9.95 2.29 4.46
CA LEU A 115 -9.76 3.13 5.63
C LEU A 115 -8.41 3.84 5.60
N ILE A 116 -8.41 5.12 5.95
CA ILE A 116 -7.23 5.96 6.10
C ILE A 116 -6.46 5.49 7.32
N ASP A 117 -5.15 5.33 7.16
CA ASP A 117 -4.25 5.06 8.28
C ASP A 117 -4.34 6.17 9.34
N GLY A 118 -4.43 5.76 10.61
CA GLY A 118 -4.54 6.66 11.75
C GLY A 118 -3.37 7.65 11.87
N PHE A 119 -2.16 7.29 11.43
CA PHE A 119 -1.00 8.20 11.47
C PHE A 119 -1.16 9.36 10.47
N HIS A 120 -1.71 9.06 9.30
CA HIS A 120 -1.88 10.03 8.21
C HIS A 120 -3.19 10.81 8.30
N ALA A 121 -4.12 10.42 9.18
CA ALA A 121 -5.45 11.01 9.31
C ALA A 121 -5.47 12.54 9.41
N LYS A 122 -4.50 13.17 10.09
CA LYS A 122 -4.43 14.63 10.22
C LYS A 122 -4.27 15.37 8.89
N GLY A 123 -3.68 14.72 7.88
CA GLY A 123 -3.53 15.28 6.53
C GLY A 123 -4.84 15.30 5.71
N HIS A 124 -5.89 14.61 6.18
CA HIS A 124 -7.15 14.45 5.46
C HIS A 124 -8.24 15.36 6.02
N THR A 125 -8.18 16.66 5.73
CA THR A 125 -9.16 17.63 6.27
C THR A 125 -10.49 17.66 5.52
N ARG A 126 -10.51 17.23 4.25
CA ARG A 126 -11.69 17.26 3.36
C ARG A 126 -12.33 15.89 3.11
N CYS A 127 -11.85 14.84 3.77
CA CYS A 127 -12.36 13.49 3.57
C CYS A 127 -13.56 13.21 4.50
N THR A 128 -14.48 12.36 4.05
CA THR A 128 -15.62 11.93 4.89
C THR A 128 -15.14 11.12 6.08
N LYS A 129 -15.83 11.27 7.23
CA LYS A 129 -15.55 10.50 8.46
C LYS A 129 -15.61 8.98 8.24
N ALA A 130 -16.41 8.53 7.28
CA ALA A 130 -16.53 7.11 6.92
C ALA A 130 -15.24 6.50 6.36
N CYS A 131 -14.28 7.32 5.90
CA CYS A 131 -12.97 6.84 5.44
C CYS A 131 -11.97 6.68 6.57
N PHE A 132 -12.25 7.10 7.81
CA PHE A 132 -11.25 7.07 8.88
C PHE A 132 -11.42 5.83 9.74
N ILE A 133 -10.33 5.12 10.03
CA ILE A 133 -10.36 3.97 10.94
C ILE A 133 -10.89 4.36 12.33
N SER A 134 -10.62 5.59 12.79
CA SER A 134 -11.08 6.11 14.09
C SER A 134 -12.60 6.12 14.22
N ALA A 135 -13.35 6.32 13.13
CA ALA A 135 -14.81 6.32 13.14
C ALA A 135 -15.39 4.94 13.49
N TYR A 136 -14.64 3.86 13.26
CA TYR A 136 -15.11 2.49 13.49
C TYR A 136 -14.60 1.87 14.78
N LYS A 137 -13.56 2.45 15.41
CA LYS A 137 -12.97 1.89 16.64
C LYS A 137 -13.99 1.65 17.76
N LYS A 138 -15.00 2.53 17.88
CA LYS A 138 -16.04 2.40 18.91
C LYS A 138 -16.97 1.21 18.67
N ASN A 139 -17.29 0.91 17.41
CA ASN A 139 -18.35 -0.03 17.04
C ASN A 139 -17.80 -1.34 16.44
N SER A 140 -16.49 -1.48 16.32
CA SER A 140 -15.83 -2.64 15.73
C SER A 140 -14.58 -2.99 16.52
N PRO A 141 -14.68 -3.90 17.52
CA PRO A 141 -13.55 -4.32 18.33
C PRO A 141 -12.37 -4.84 17.49
N GLU A 142 -12.66 -5.53 16.39
CA GLU A 142 -11.65 -5.98 15.44
C GLU A 142 -10.82 -4.82 14.89
N LEU A 143 -11.47 -3.76 14.39
CA LEU A 143 -10.79 -2.57 13.85
C LEU A 143 -10.13 -1.73 14.94
N ALA A 144 -10.64 -1.77 16.17
CA ALA A 144 -10.02 -1.12 17.31
C ALA A 144 -8.65 -1.74 17.65
N ALA A 145 -8.54 -3.06 17.51
CA ALA A 145 -7.31 -3.82 17.78
C ALA A 145 -6.31 -3.82 16.60
N VAL A 146 -6.71 -3.34 15.41
CA VAL A 146 -5.83 -3.30 14.25
C VAL A 146 -4.69 -2.31 14.47
N ASN A 147 -3.46 -2.79 14.29
CA ASN A 147 -2.28 -1.95 14.14
C ASN A 147 -2.30 -1.24 12.78
N SER A 148 -2.89 -0.04 12.71
CA SER A 148 -2.94 0.75 11.47
C SER A 148 -1.55 1.20 10.99
N SER A 149 -0.58 1.30 11.92
CA SER A 149 0.80 1.72 11.65
C SER A 149 1.72 0.57 11.21
N ALA A 150 1.19 -0.64 10.97
CA ALA A 150 2.01 -1.78 10.56
C ALA A 150 2.81 -1.52 9.28
N ALA A 151 2.21 -0.79 8.32
CA ALA A 151 2.88 -0.40 7.09
C ALA A 151 4.02 0.59 7.35
N GLU A 152 3.83 1.58 8.22
CA GLU A 152 4.87 2.54 8.60
C GLU A 152 6.08 1.84 9.24
N CYS A 153 5.82 0.94 10.20
CA CYS A 153 6.87 0.13 10.82
C CYS A 153 7.62 -0.74 9.80
N GLY A 154 6.90 -1.35 8.85
CA GLY A 154 7.48 -2.19 7.81
C GLY A 154 8.29 -1.39 6.79
N ASN A 155 7.81 -0.21 6.41
CA ASN A 155 8.48 0.69 5.46
C ASN A 155 9.83 1.18 6.00
N GLY A 156 9.98 1.32 7.32
CA GLY A 156 11.28 1.54 7.95
C GLY A 156 12.34 0.48 7.60
N GLY A 157 11.93 -0.78 7.39
CA GLY A 157 12.79 -1.84 6.88
C GLY A 157 13.15 -1.64 5.40
N LEU A 158 12.17 -1.32 4.56
CA LEU A 158 12.39 -1.05 3.13
C LEU A 158 13.33 0.13 2.89
N LEU A 159 13.29 1.16 3.73
CA LEU A 159 14.21 2.30 3.65
C LEU A 159 15.69 1.86 3.75
N LYS A 160 16.00 0.80 4.50
CA LYS A 160 17.36 0.28 4.65
C LYS A 160 17.92 -0.31 3.35
N ILE A 161 17.06 -0.87 2.51
CA ILE A 161 17.45 -1.48 1.24
C ILE A 161 17.28 -0.56 0.03
N ARG A 162 16.72 0.64 0.22
CA ARG A 162 16.49 1.60 -0.87
C ARG A 162 17.76 1.90 -1.68
N ARG A 163 18.88 2.18 -0.99
CA ARG A 163 20.15 2.51 -1.65
C ARG A 163 20.69 1.34 -2.48
N PRO A 164 20.88 0.11 -1.94
CA PRO A 164 21.37 -0.99 -2.77
C PRO A 164 20.45 -1.31 -3.94
N LEU A 165 19.11 -1.25 -3.76
CA LEU A 165 18.17 -1.46 -4.87
C LEU A 165 18.36 -0.46 -6.02
N SER A 166 18.76 0.78 -5.73
CA SER A 166 18.92 1.81 -6.76
C SER A 166 20.11 1.59 -7.72
N TYR A 167 21.04 0.68 -7.37
CA TYR A 167 22.17 0.30 -8.21
C TYR A 167 21.96 -1.04 -8.92
N MET A 168 20.78 -1.65 -8.79
CA MET A 168 20.49 -2.97 -9.37
C MET A 168 19.62 -2.83 -10.62
N SER A 169 19.84 -3.71 -11.60
CA SER A 169 18.83 -3.94 -12.65
C SER A 169 17.50 -4.38 -12.00
N GLN A 170 16.37 -4.11 -12.67
CA GLN A 170 15.05 -4.46 -12.15
C GLN A 170 14.93 -5.92 -11.69
N ARG A 171 15.45 -6.88 -12.47
CA ARG A 171 15.41 -8.32 -12.13
C ARG A 171 16.13 -8.60 -10.81
N HIS A 172 17.35 -8.10 -10.66
CA HIS A 172 18.12 -8.25 -9.42
C HIS A 172 17.46 -7.54 -8.24
N ALA A 173 16.91 -6.35 -8.44
CA ALA A 173 16.19 -5.60 -7.42
C ALA A 173 14.97 -6.38 -6.91
N ILE A 174 14.19 -7.01 -7.80
CA ILE A 174 13.02 -7.83 -7.43
C ILE A 174 13.46 -9.04 -6.59
N THR A 175 14.47 -9.78 -7.04
CA THR A 175 14.98 -10.95 -6.31
C THR A 175 15.53 -10.55 -4.94
N TYR A 176 16.32 -9.48 -4.88
CA TYR A 176 16.89 -8.97 -3.63
C TYR A 176 15.81 -8.54 -2.64
N ALA A 177 14.83 -7.74 -3.10
CA ALA A 177 13.72 -7.29 -2.26
C ALA A 177 12.88 -8.47 -1.73
N TYR A 178 12.62 -9.47 -2.58
CA TYR A 178 11.94 -10.69 -2.16
C TYR A 178 12.70 -11.43 -1.08
N THR A 179 14.00 -11.70 -1.28
CA THR A 179 14.83 -12.39 -0.29
C THR A 179 14.92 -11.61 1.01
N TYR A 180 15.10 -10.29 0.95
CA TYR A 180 15.12 -9.43 2.14
C TYR A 180 13.82 -9.54 2.95
N LEU A 181 12.66 -9.43 2.29
CA LEU A 181 11.36 -9.50 2.95
C LEU A 181 11.05 -10.91 3.47
N ALA A 182 11.50 -11.96 2.77
CA ALA A 182 11.38 -13.33 3.25
C ALA A 182 12.20 -13.56 4.53
N THR A 183 13.44 -13.07 4.58
CA THR A 183 14.28 -13.12 5.78
C THR A 183 13.67 -12.30 6.92
N TRP A 184 13.21 -11.08 6.63
CA TRP A 184 12.49 -10.23 7.60
C TRP A 184 11.31 -10.97 8.25
N ASN A 185 10.48 -11.60 7.43
CA ASN A 185 9.34 -12.37 7.92
C ASN A 185 9.77 -13.57 8.78
N ARG A 186 10.84 -14.26 8.39
CA ARG A 186 11.40 -15.38 9.16
C ARG A 186 11.90 -14.92 10.52
N ASP A 187 12.65 -13.84 10.58
CA ASP A 187 13.23 -13.31 11.82
C ASP A 187 12.14 -12.86 12.80
N ARG A 188 11.06 -12.25 12.29
CA ARG A 188 9.89 -11.89 13.12
C ARG A 188 9.18 -13.12 13.65
N ARG A 189 8.97 -14.15 12.82
CA ARG A 189 8.37 -15.42 13.26
C ARG A 189 9.21 -16.07 14.37
N ILE A 190 10.53 -16.11 14.23
CA ILE A 190 11.44 -16.64 15.26
C ILE A 190 11.35 -15.80 16.53
N SER A 191 11.38 -14.47 16.41
CA SER A 191 11.29 -13.56 17.55
C SER A 191 9.96 -13.69 18.32
N GLN A 192 8.85 -13.87 17.61
CA GLN A 192 7.54 -14.14 18.21
C GLN A 192 7.51 -15.50 18.90
N ALA A 193 8.01 -16.56 18.25
CA ALA A 193 8.09 -17.89 18.84
C ALA A 193 8.93 -17.91 20.13
N ARG A 194 10.03 -17.16 20.18
CA ARG A 194 10.84 -16.96 21.39
C ARG A 194 10.06 -16.25 22.50
N LYS A 195 9.33 -15.17 22.17
CA LYS A 195 8.48 -14.44 23.13
C LYS A 195 7.34 -15.31 23.69
N GLU A 196 6.82 -16.22 22.88
CA GLU A 196 5.77 -17.16 23.25
C GLU A 196 6.31 -18.42 23.98
N GLY A 197 7.63 -18.50 24.23
CA GLY A 197 8.25 -19.66 24.88
C GLY A 197 8.28 -20.94 24.04
N LYS A 198 7.95 -20.86 22.74
CA LYS A 198 7.89 -22.00 21.82
C LYS A 198 9.25 -22.40 21.23
N LEU A 199 10.27 -21.55 21.42
CA LEU A 199 11.66 -21.81 21.03
C LEU A 199 12.57 -21.46 22.21
N SER A 200 13.40 -22.40 22.65
CA SER A 200 14.43 -22.12 23.66
C SER A 200 15.42 -21.09 23.09
N THR A 201 15.77 -20.10 23.92
CA THR A 201 17.01 -19.34 23.74
C THR A 201 18.16 -20.31 23.95
N LEU A 202 18.80 -20.73 22.87
CA LEU A 202 20.17 -21.22 22.89
C LEU A 202 21.10 -20.05 23.22
#